data_AF-A0A125A1D4-F1
#
_entry.id   AF-A0A125A1D4-F1
#
_cell.length_a   1.000
_cell.length_b   1.000
_cell.length_c   1.000
_cell.angle_alpha   90.00
_cell.angle_beta   90.00
_cell.angle_gamma   90.00
#
_symmetry.space_group_name_H-M   'P 1'
#
loop_
_entity.id
_entity.type
_entity.pdbx_description
1 polymer ?
#
loop_
_entity_poly.entity_id
_entity_poly.type
_entity_poly.pdbx_seq_one_letter_code
_entity_poly.pdbx_strand_id
1 'polypeptide(L)'
;MKIKSILLSLSMAILLVACAPKDADIEKEIAAKMTDMPGMQVSVKDGVATISGVCKDASCKESCEKIAKDVKGVKSVVNNCEIASEPVVVAPVEISSDGTLSSSANTVVQSYSGVTATVLDGVITLKGDINRDQLAGLIQSMQELHPKKVENQLTIN
;
A
#
# COMPACT_ATOMS: atom_id res chain seq x y z
N MET A 1 7.50 -63.12 -24.20
CA MET A 1 6.31 -62.27 -24.45
C MET A 1 5.58 -62.15 -23.12
N LYS A 2 5.77 -61.07 -22.34
CA LYS A 2 5.25 -59.69 -22.50
C LYS A 2 3.73 -59.69 -22.57
N ILE A 3 3.04 -59.22 -21.51
CA ILE A 3 1.80 -58.40 -21.45
C ILE A 3 1.49 -58.23 -19.94
N LYS A 4 1.83 -57.08 -19.33
CA LYS A 4 1.00 -55.85 -19.17
C LYS A 4 -0.13 -56.08 -18.15
N SER A 5 -0.43 -55.23 -17.18
CA SER A 5 0.12 -53.96 -16.72
C SER A 5 -0.49 -53.75 -15.33
N ILE A 6 0.36 -53.54 -14.33
CA ILE A 6 -0.04 -52.87 -13.10
C ILE A 6 -0.10 -51.39 -13.46
N LEU A 7 -1.31 -50.81 -13.55
CA LEU A 7 -1.47 -49.36 -13.52
C LEU A 7 -2.59 -49.05 -12.53
N LEU A 8 -2.10 -48.95 -11.29
CA LEU A 8 -2.71 -48.32 -10.15
C LEU A 8 -3.33 -46.99 -10.58
N SER A 9 -4.63 -46.90 -10.34
CA SER A 9 -5.44 -45.70 -10.37
C SER A 9 -4.69 -44.50 -9.78
N LEU A 10 -4.27 -43.56 -10.63
CA LEU A 10 -3.97 -42.21 -10.22
C LEU A 10 -5.10 -41.33 -10.73
N SER A 11 -6.08 -41.17 -9.85
CA SER A 11 -7.10 -40.13 -9.87
C SER A 11 -6.41 -38.78 -9.97
N MET A 12 -6.18 -38.33 -11.21
CA MET A 12 -5.69 -36.98 -11.47
C MET A 12 -6.91 -36.07 -11.41
N ALA A 13 -7.25 -35.65 -10.20
CA ALA A 13 -8.09 -34.50 -9.95
C ALA A 13 -7.40 -33.26 -10.54
N ILE A 14 -7.65 -32.96 -11.81
CA ILE A 14 -7.40 -31.63 -12.35
C ILE A 14 -8.69 -30.85 -12.14
N LEU A 15 -8.68 -30.16 -11.01
CA LEU A 15 -9.54 -29.04 -10.70
C LEU A 15 -9.46 -28.06 -11.89
N LEU A 16 -10.39 -28.15 -12.84
CA LEU A 16 -10.60 -27.10 -13.81
C LEU A 16 -11.12 -25.91 -13.02
N VAL A 17 -10.19 -25.01 -12.73
CA VAL A 17 -10.39 -23.72 -12.10
C VAL A 17 -11.57 -23.05 -12.81
N ALA A 18 -12.68 -22.92 -12.09
CA ALA A 18 -13.81 -22.11 -12.50
C ALA A 18 -13.38 -20.64 -12.44
N CYS A 19 -12.62 -20.20 -13.45
CA CYS A 19 -12.53 -18.80 -13.80
C CYS A 19 -13.61 -18.53 -14.83
N ALA A 20 -14.53 -17.63 -14.53
CA ALA A 20 -15.46 -17.12 -15.52
C ALA A 20 -14.65 -16.53 -16.69
N PRO A 21 -15.05 -16.75 -17.96
CA PRO A 21 -14.25 -16.34 -19.14
C PRO A 21 -13.92 -14.84 -19.14
N LYS A 22 -14.81 -14.02 -18.58
CA LYS A 22 -14.65 -12.56 -18.46
C LYS A 22 -13.45 -12.15 -17.60
N ASP A 23 -13.15 -12.85 -16.51
CA ASP A 23 -12.05 -12.45 -15.63
C ASP A 23 -10.69 -12.73 -16.29
N ALA A 24 -10.59 -13.86 -17.01
CA ALA A 24 -9.39 -14.20 -17.77
C ALA A 24 -9.11 -13.20 -18.91
N ASP A 25 -10.17 -12.70 -19.57
CA ASP A 25 -10.04 -11.67 -20.60
C ASP A 25 -9.57 -10.33 -20.00
N ILE A 26 -10.13 -9.93 -18.86
CA ILE A 26 -9.71 -8.73 -18.12
C ILE A 26 -8.25 -8.85 -17.67
N GLU A 27 -7.86 -10.00 -17.11
CA GLU A 27 -6.48 -10.25 -16.67
C GLU A 27 -5.50 -10.11 -17.83
N LYS A 28 -5.84 -10.70 -18.98
CA LYS A 28 -5.02 -10.62 -20.18
C LYS A 28 -4.91 -9.20 -20.73
N GLU A 29 -6.00 -8.43 -20.70
CA GLU A 29 -6.00 -7.04 -21.17
C GLU A 29 -5.15 -6.14 -20.26
N ILE A 30 -5.26 -6.32 -18.94
CA ILE A 30 -4.42 -5.59 -17.97
C ILE A 30 -2.96 -5.99 -18.14
N ALA A 31 -2.64 -7.29 -18.24
CA ALA A 31 -1.27 -7.77 -18.43
C ALA A 31 -0.65 -7.23 -19.73
N ALA A 32 -1.43 -7.15 -20.82
CA ALA A 32 -0.98 -6.59 -22.09
C ALA A 32 -0.66 -5.09 -22.02
N LYS A 33 -1.34 -4.34 -21.13
CA LYS A 33 -1.05 -2.92 -20.88
C LYS A 33 0.09 -2.71 -19.88
N MET A 34 0.43 -3.73 -19.09
CA MET A 34 1.48 -3.68 -18.05
C MET A 34 2.81 -4.33 -18.48
N THR A 35 2.98 -4.66 -19.77
CA THR A 35 4.22 -5.23 -20.31
C THR A 35 5.45 -4.34 -20.10
N ASP A 36 5.26 -3.03 -19.94
CA ASP A 36 6.36 -2.08 -19.70
C ASP A 36 6.85 -2.08 -18.24
N MET A 37 6.26 -2.90 -17.36
CA MET A 37 6.61 -2.98 -15.94
C MET A 37 7.12 -4.38 -15.59
N PRO A 38 8.44 -4.64 -15.71
CA PRO A 38 9.02 -5.94 -15.38
C PRO A 38 8.91 -6.23 -13.87
N GLY A 39 8.42 -7.43 -13.52
CA GLY A 39 8.26 -7.87 -12.12
C GLY A 39 6.87 -7.66 -11.53
N MET A 40 5.90 -7.25 -12.36
CA MET A 40 4.50 -7.08 -11.99
C MET A 40 3.67 -8.31 -12.34
N GLN A 41 2.87 -8.76 -11.40
CA GLN A 41 1.91 -9.85 -11.54
C GLN A 41 0.51 -9.31 -11.34
N VAL A 42 -0.42 -9.75 -12.20
CA VAL A 42 -1.83 -9.34 -12.17
C VAL A 42 -2.67 -10.59 -12.06
N SER A 43 -3.67 -10.57 -11.18
CA SER A 43 -4.66 -11.63 -11.06
C SER A 43 -6.03 -11.00 -10.94
N VAL A 44 -7.00 -11.47 -11.72
CA VAL A 44 -8.37 -10.94 -11.69
C VAL A 44 -9.31 -12.01 -11.17
N LYS A 45 -10.14 -11.64 -10.19
CA LYS A 45 -11.14 -12.54 -9.62
C LYS A 45 -12.44 -11.81 -9.35
N ASP A 46 -13.54 -12.27 -9.94
CA ASP A 46 -14.89 -11.69 -9.79
C ASP A 46 -14.95 -10.18 -10.17
N GLY A 47 -14.14 -9.76 -11.14
CA GLY A 47 -13.97 -8.35 -11.54
C GLY A 47 -13.12 -7.51 -10.59
N VAL A 48 -12.44 -8.12 -9.61
CA VAL A 48 -11.44 -7.46 -8.76
C VAL A 48 -10.05 -7.74 -9.31
N ALA A 49 -9.37 -6.70 -9.80
CA ALA A 49 -8.01 -6.81 -10.31
C ALA A 49 -7.00 -6.61 -9.18
N THR A 50 -6.24 -7.65 -8.85
CA THR A 50 -5.16 -7.62 -7.86
C THR A 50 -3.83 -7.54 -8.57
N ILE A 51 -3.08 -6.49 -8.31
CA ILE A 51 -1.76 -6.26 -8.89
C ILE A 51 -0.72 -6.37 -7.78
N SER A 52 0.31 -7.18 -7.98
CA SER A 52 1.37 -7.46 -7.00
C SER A 52 2.73 -7.34 -7.68
N GLY A 53 3.70 -6.71 -7.05
CA GLY A 53 5.04 -6.58 -7.62
C GLY A 53 5.86 -5.50 -6.94
N VAL A 54 7.12 -5.38 -7.36
CA VAL A 54 8.03 -4.37 -6.83
C VAL A 54 8.08 -3.19 -7.81
N CYS A 55 7.56 -2.05 -7.40
CA CYS A 55 7.60 -0.81 -8.16
C CYS A 55 8.82 0.01 -7.76
N LYS A 56 9.45 0.70 -8.72
CA LYS A 56 10.57 1.61 -8.40
C LYS A 56 10.10 2.91 -7.74
N ASP A 57 8.92 3.41 -8.12
CA ASP A 57 8.42 4.74 -7.74
C ASP A 57 6.88 4.74 -7.57
N ALA A 58 6.35 5.74 -6.86
CA ALA A 58 4.90 5.93 -6.68
C ALA A 58 4.15 6.15 -8.01
N SER A 59 4.82 6.75 -9.01
CA SER A 59 4.26 6.94 -10.36
C SER A 59 3.99 5.60 -11.07
N CYS A 60 4.78 4.57 -10.78
CA CYS A 60 4.54 3.22 -11.26
C CYS A 60 3.22 2.71 -10.66
N LYS A 61 3.03 2.82 -9.34
CA LYS A 61 1.82 2.40 -8.63
C LYS A 61 0.55 3.06 -9.19
N GLU A 62 0.57 4.38 -9.38
CA GLU A 62 -0.56 5.14 -9.95
C GLU A 62 -0.87 4.70 -11.38
N SER A 63 0.16 4.50 -12.20
CA SER A 63 0.00 4.04 -13.58
C SER A 63 -0.64 2.66 -13.63
N CYS A 64 -0.22 1.73 -12.77
CA CYS A 64 -0.83 0.39 -12.68
C CYS A 64 -2.30 0.46 -12.30
N GLU A 65 -2.63 1.28 -11.30
CA GLU A 65 -4.00 1.41 -10.82
C GLU A 65 -4.88 2.05 -11.89
N LYS A 66 -4.37 3.05 -12.60
CA LYS A 66 -5.07 3.69 -13.72
C LYS A 66 -5.31 2.72 -14.87
N ILE A 67 -4.30 1.93 -15.25
CA ILE A 67 -4.41 0.92 -16.30
C ILE A 67 -5.48 -0.12 -15.94
N ALA A 68 -5.46 -0.64 -14.71
CA ALA A 68 -6.46 -1.62 -14.28
C ALA A 68 -7.87 -1.03 -14.16
N LYS A 69 -8.03 0.22 -13.72
CA LYS A 69 -9.35 0.88 -13.70
C LYS A 69 -9.89 1.20 -15.09
N ASP A 70 -9.02 1.40 -16.07
CA ASP A 70 -9.39 1.73 -17.45
C ASP A 70 -9.94 0.51 -18.22
N VAL A 71 -9.64 -0.71 -17.76
CA VAL A 71 -10.13 -1.95 -18.39
C VAL A 71 -11.62 -2.16 -18.11
N LYS A 72 -12.40 -2.33 -19.18
CA LYS A 72 -13.84 -2.55 -19.09
C LYS A 72 -14.15 -3.87 -18.38
N GLY A 73 -14.87 -3.78 -17.25
CA GLY A 73 -15.28 -4.93 -16.45
C GLY A 73 -14.63 -5.00 -15.08
N VAL A 74 -13.64 -4.15 -14.81
CA VAL A 74 -13.03 -4.01 -13.49
C VAL A 74 -13.97 -3.25 -12.57
N LYS A 75 -14.36 -3.89 -11.47
CA LYS A 75 -15.20 -3.31 -10.41
C LYS A 75 -14.35 -2.66 -9.33
N SER A 76 -13.19 -3.24 -9.03
CA SER A 76 -12.27 -2.76 -8.01
C SER A 76 -10.85 -3.15 -8.35
N VAL A 77 -9.89 -2.31 -7.95
CA VAL A 77 -8.46 -2.52 -8.15
C VAL A 77 -7.78 -2.57 -6.79
N VAL A 78 -7.11 -3.68 -6.51
CA VAL A 78 -6.29 -3.88 -5.32
C VAL A 78 -4.84 -3.80 -5.76
N ASN A 79 -4.18 -2.69 -5.46
CA ASN A 79 -2.79 -2.48 -5.78
C ASN A 79 -1.91 -2.83 -4.56
N ASN A 80 -1.31 -4.02 -4.61
CA ASN A 80 -0.39 -4.56 -3.61
C ASN A 80 1.07 -4.40 -4.05
N CYS A 81 1.37 -3.37 -4.85
CA CYS A 81 2.73 -3.07 -5.26
C CYS A 81 3.53 -2.48 -4.10
N GLU A 82 4.70 -3.06 -3.88
CA GLU A 82 5.67 -2.62 -2.88
C GLU A 82 6.68 -1.69 -3.57
N ILE A 83 6.80 -0.45 -3.10
CA ILE A 83 7.75 0.51 -3.69
C ILE A 83 9.11 0.26 -3.04
N ALA A 84 10.14 -0.02 -3.84
CA ALA A 84 11.49 -0.35 -3.35
C ALA A 84 12.22 0.85 -2.69
N SER A 85 11.58 2.01 -2.60
CA SER A 85 12.12 3.20 -1.94
C SER A 85 11.15 3.65 -0.85
N GLU A 86 11.54 3.32 0.38
CA GLU A 86 11.00 3.76 1.68
C GLU A 86 9.52 3.46 1.99
N PRO A 87 9.22 3.09 3.26
CA PRO A 87 7.94 2.55 3.65
C PRO A 87 6.88 3.66 3.69
N VAL A 88 6.18 3.85 2.58
CA VAL A 88 4.93 4.61 2.59
C VAL A 88 3.86 3.72 3.19
N VAL A 89 3.71 3.83 4.52
CA VAL A 89 2.60 3.29 5.31
C VAL A 89 1.27 3.71 4.69
N VAL A 90 0.67 2.79 3.92
CA VAL A 90 -0.72 2.87 3.47
C VAL A 90 -1.61 2.22 4.53
N ALA A 91 -2.09 3.03 5.47
CA ALA A 91 -3.28 2.69 6.26
C ALA A 91 -4.54 3.24 5.56
N PRO A 92 -5.71 2.59 5.74
CA PRO A 92 -6.87 2.72 4.87
C PRO A 92 -7.47 4.12 4.87
N VAL A 93 -8.10 4.43 3.74
CA VAL A 93 -9.00 5.57 3.54
C VAL A 93 -10.00 5.66 4.69
N GLU A 94 -9.79 6.59 5.60
CA GLU A 94 -10.83 7.17 6.44
C GLU A 94 -10.76 8.67 6.19
N ILE A 95 -11.84 9.20 5.62
CA ILE A 95 -12.10 10.64 5.52
C ILE A 95 -12.41 11.11 6.95
N SER A 96 -11.36 11.19 7.78
CA SER A 96 -11.39 11.79 9.09
C SER A 96 -10.47 13.01 9.04
N SER A 97 -10.82 14.03 9.82
CA SER A 97 -10.16 15.33 9.99
C SER A 97 -8.64 15.28 10.26
N ASP A 98 -8.07 14.09 10.38
CA ASP A 98 -6.66 13.77 10.66
C ASP A 98 -5.70 14.08 9.50
N GLY A 99 -6.16 14.13 8.24
CA GLY A 99 -5.29 14.46 7.10
C GLY A 99 -4.70 15.88 7.17
N THR A 100 -5.47 16.84 7.67
CA THR A 100 -5.02 18.23 7.87
C THR A 100 -4.06 18.35 9.06
N LEU A 101 -4.40 17.71 10.18
CA LEU A 101 -3.56 17.65 11.39
C LEU A 101 -2.21 16.97 11.12
N SER A 102 -2.22 15.88 10.36
CA SER A 102 -1.00 15.17 9.96
C SER A 102 -0.10 16.04 9.09
N SER A 103 -0.69 16.77 8.13
CA SER A 103 0.06 17.69 7.27
C SER A 103 0.67 18.84 8.07
N SER A 104 -0.10 19.50 8.94
CA SER A 104 0.39 20.58 9.80
C SER A 104 1.43 20.11 10.80
N ALA A 105 1.24 18.94 11.42
CA ALA A 105 2.21 18.35 12.33
C ALA A 105 3.54 18.05 11.60
N ASN A 106 3.47 17.52 10.37
CA ASN A 106 4.63 17.23 9.55
C ASN A 106 5.40 18.50 9.16
N THR A 107 4.71 19.59 8.79
CA THR A 107 5.35 20.88 8.48
C THR A 107 6.15 21.42 9.67
N VAL A 108 5.63 21.30 10.89
CA VAL A 108 6.34 21.79 12.08
C VAL A 108 7.58 20.93 12.36
N VAL A 109 7.47 19.59 12.33
CA VAL A 109 8.62 18.71 12.62
C VAL A 109 9.72 18.78 11.56
N GLN A 110 9.42 19.21 10.34
CA GLN A 110 10.45 19.48 9.32
C GLN A 110 11.46 20.56 9.73
N SER A 111 11.11 21.45 10.66
CA SER A 111 12.03 22.44 11.23
C SER A 111 13.01 21.83 12.25
N TYR A 112 12.83 20.56 12.63
CA TYR A 112 13.60 19.85 13.64
C TYR A 112 14.22 18.58 13.03
N SER A 113 15.51 18.63 12.72
CA SER A 113 16.23 17.48 12.19
C SER A 113 16.28 16.35 13.22
N GLY A 114 15.74 15.16 12.86
CA GLY A 114 15.71 13.99 13.75
C GLY A 114 14.39 13.79 14.49
N VAL A 115 13.39 14.63 14.25
CA VAL A 115 12.05 14.50 14.84
C VAL A 115 11.02 14.11 13.78
N THR A 116 10.13 13.20 14.15
CA THR A 116 9.02 12.73 13.32
C THR A 116 7.71 12.83 14.10
N ALA A 117 6.62 13.19 13.41
CA ALA A 117 5.27 13.23 13.97
C ALA A 117 4.38 12.21 13.25
N THR A 118 3.57 11.48 14.00
CA THR A 118 2.54 10.59 13.47
C THR A 118 1.21 10.95 14.11
N VAL A 119 0.15 11.08 13.31
CA VAL A 119 -1.19 11.38 13.81
C VAL A 119 -2.09 10.17 13.61
N LEU A 120 -2.72 9.73 14.70
CA LEU A 120 -3.68 8.62 14.69
C LEU A 120 -4.86 9.00 15.61
N ASP A 121 -6.10 8.97 15.08
CA ASP A 121 -7.34 9.27 15.82
C ASP A 121 -7.37 10.65 16.52
N GLY A 122 -6.64 11.64 16.01
CA GLY A 122 -6.45 12.97 16.61
C GLY A 122 -5.39 13.03 17.71
N VAL A 123 -4.58 11.98 17.87
CA VAL A 123 -3.43 11.93 18.79
C VAL A 123 -2.14 12.12 18.00
N ILE A 124 -1.38 13.16 18.33
CA ILE A 124 -0.05 13.42 17.74
C ILE A 124 0.99 12.67 18.55
N THR A 125 1.75 11.78 17.92
CA THR A 125 2.89 11.08 18.52
C THR A 125 4.19 11.63 17.94
N LEU A 126 5.06 12.16 18.80
CA LEU A 126 6.37 12.69 18.43
C LEU A 126 7.47 11.68 18.76
N LYS A 127 8.33 11.35 17.81
CA LYS A 127 9.43 10.40 17.97
C LYS A 127 10.74 10.93 17.38
N GLY A 128 11.84 10.53 18.01
CA GLY A 128 13.20 10.85 17.56
C GLY A 128 14.00 11.63 18.61
N ASP A 129 15.00 12.37 18.15
CA ASP A 129 15.99 13.06 18.98
C ASP A 129 15.81 14.57 18.87
N ILE A 130 15.78 15.27 20.02
CA ILE A 130 15.62 16.73 20.05
C ILE A 130 16.52 17.36 21.11
N ASN A 131 17.05 18.56 20.81
CA ASN A 131 17.74 19.36 21.82
C ASN A 131 16.73 19.92 22.84
N ARG A 132 17.15 20.00 24.11
CA ARG A 132 16.30 20.52 25.20
C ARG A 132 15.70 21.91 24.92
N ASP A 133 16.46 22.78 24.24
CA ASP A 133 16.03 24.15 23.93
C ASP A 133 14.93 24.21 22.85
N GLN A 134 14.88 23.18 22.00
CA GLN A 134 13.94 23.07 20.88
C GLN A 134 12.61 22.40 21.27
N LEU A 135 12.65 21.56 22.32
CA LEU A 135 11.48 20.82 22.80
C LEU A 135 10.29 21.72 23.14
N ALA A 136 10.54 22.81 23.86
CA ALA A 136 9.46 23.70 24.30
C ALA A 136 8.69 24.32 23.11
N GLY A 137 9.42 24.82 22.11
CA GLY A 137 8.81 25.41 20.91
C GLY A 137 8.07 24.38 20.04
N LEU A 138 8.60 23.15 19.96
CA LEU A 138 7.94 22.07 19.25
C LEU A 138 6.61 21.71 19.91
N ILE A 139 6.60 21.51 21.24
CA ILE A 139 5.38 21.13 21.97
C ILE A 139 4.32 22.24 21.89
N GLN A 140 4.71 23.51 21.97
CA GLN A 140 3.78 24.64 21.79
C GLN A 140 3.14 24.62 20.40
N SER A 141 3.96 24.49 19.35
CA SER A 141 3.48 24.42 17.97
C SER A 141 2.53 23.23 17.75
N MET A 142 2.78 22.09 18.41
CA MET A 142 1.89 20.93 18.34
C MET A 142 0.56 21.14 19.06
N GLN A 143 0.54 21.91 20.16
CA GLN A 143 -0.69 22.21 20.89
C GLN A 143 -1.57 23.23 20.16
N GLU A 144 -0.99 24.15 19.40
CA GLU A 144 -1.72 25.10 18.54
C GLU A 144 -2.52 24.40 17.43
N LEU A 145 -2.15 23.18 17.07
CA LEU A 145 -2.92 22.34 16.14
C LEU A 145 -4.20 21.78 16.78
N HIS A 146 -4.46 22.07 18.06
CA HIS A 146 -5.56 21.56 18.87
C HIS A 146 -5.80 20.04 18.70
N PRO A 147 -4.76 19.21 18.87
CA PRO A 147 -4.94 17.77 18.85
C PRO A 147 -5.73 17.33 20.08
N LYS A 148 -6.35 16.15 20.01
CA LYS A 148 -7.00 15.55 21.18
C LYS A 148 -5.98 15.19 22.26
N LYS A 149 -4.77 14.80 21.86
CA LYS A 149 -3.66 14.45 22.75
C LYS A 149 -2.32 14.58 22.03
N VAL A 150 -1.26 14.94 22.74
CA VAL A 150 0.13 14.89 22.26
C VAL A 150 0.90 13.89 23.10
N GLU A 151 1.44 12.86 22.46
CA GLU A 151 2.37 11.91 23.06
C GLU A 151 3.80 12.28 22.69
N ASN A 152 4.57 12.65 23.72
CA ASN A 152 5.98 12.94 23.56
C ASN A 152 6.80 11.67 23.84
N GLN A 153 7.35 11.08 22.78
CA GLN A 153 8.31 9.97 22.83
C GLN A 153 9.67 10.42 22.30
N LEU A 154 10.02 11.70 22.47
CA LEU A 154 11.30 12.27 22.07
C LEU A 154 12.37 11.99 23.11
N THR A 155 13.56 11.65 22.62
CA THR A 155 14.78 11.59 23.42
C THR A 155 15.40 12.97 23.46
N ILE A 156 15.68 13.47 24.66
CA ILE A 156 16.32 14.77 24.86
C ILE A 156 17.83 14.55 24.90
N ASN A 157 18.54 15.18 23.97
CA ASN A 157 19.99 15.14 23.87
C ASN A 157 20.63 16.43 24.40
#